data_AF-A0A6N6WS11-F1
#
_entry.id   AF-A0A6N6WS11-F1
#
_cell.length_a   1.000
_cell.length_b   1.000
_cell.length_c   1.000
_cell.angle_alpha   90.00
_cell.angle_beta   90.00
_cell.angle_gamma   90.00
#
_symmetry.space_group_name_H-M   'P 1'
#
loop_
_entity.id
_entity.type
_entity.pdbx_description
1 polymer ?
#
loop_
_entity_poly.entity_id
_entity_poly.type
_entity_poly.pdbx_seq_one_letter_code
_entity_poly.pdbx_strand_id
1 'polypeptide(L)'
;FGLVIDRVSTLILFVVVFLGLLVTIYSTGYLTDKNREHPHNGTNRYYAFLLVFIGAMAGLVFSSTLLGQLLFFEITGGCSWALISYYQSDKAQRSALKALLITHIGSLGLYLAAATLFLQTGTFALSAMSELHGDARYLVYSGILFAAWGKSAQLPMQAWLPDAMEAPTPI
;
A
#
# COMPACT_ATOMS: atom_id res chain seq x y z
N PHE A 1 8.26 -14.57 -9.54
CA PHE A 1 6.99 -13.82 -9.54
C PHE A 1 5.91 -14.68 -10.15
N GLY A 2 4.70 -14.65 -9.60
CA GLY A 2 3.56 -15.36 -10.18
C GLY A 2 2.27 -14.56 -9.95
N LEU A 3 1.25 -14.86 -10.76
CA LEU A 3 -0.03 -14.18 -10.75
C LEU A 3 -1.14 -15.21 -10.49
N VAL A 4 -2.07 -14.91 -9.60
CA VAL A 4 -3.32 -15.66 -9.41
C VAL A 4 -4.46 -14.82 -9.95
N ILE A 5 -5.28 -15.43 -10.80
CA ILE A 5 -6.55 -14.87 -11.24
C ILE A 5 -7.64 -15.81 -10.78
N ASP A 6 -8.25 -15.48 -9.65
CA ASP A 6 -9.41 -16.19 -9.13
C ASP A 6 -10.61 -15.22 -8.95
N ARG A 7 -11.75 -15.77 -8.50
CA ARG A 7 -12.98 -14.98 -8.33
C ARG A 7 -12.81 -13.82 -7.35
N VAL A 8 -11.98 -13.99 -6.32
CA VAL A 8 -11.76 -12.99 -5.28
C VAL A 8 -10.83 -11.90 -5.81
N SER A 9 -9.71 -12.26 -6.44
CA SER A 9 -8.79 -11.33 -7.06
C SER A 9 -9.48 -10.50 -8.14
N THR A 10 -10.33 -11.08 -9.00
CA THR A 10 -11.07 -10.32 -10.01
C THR A 10 -12.05 -9.32 -9.40
N LEU A 11 -12.75 -9.70 -8.32
CA LEU A 11 -13.69 -8.81 -7.63
C LEU A 11 -12.94 -7.62 -6.99
N ILE A 12 -11.88 -7.89 -6.23
CA ILE A 12 -11.10 -6.84 -5.56
C ILE A 12 -10.44 -5.92 -6.60
N LEU A 13 -9.90 -6.50 -7.69
CA LEU A 13 -9.32 -5.71 -8.78
C LEU A 13 -10.33 -4.75 -9.38
N PHE A 14 -11.55 -5.22 -9.66
CA PHE A 14 -12.60 -4.36 -10.21
C PHE A 14 -12.83 -3.15 -9.31
N VAL A 15 -12.95 -3.37 -7.99
CA VAL A 15 -13.13 -2.29 -7.01
C VAL A 15 -11.94 -1.32 -7.02
N VAL A 16 -10.71 -1.84 -6.99
CA VAL A 16 -9.47 -1.03 -6.98
C VAL A 16 -9.38 -0.15 -8.23
N VAL A 17 -9.58 -0.72 -9.41
CA VAL A 17 -9.46 0.02 -10.69
C VAL A 17 -10.63 0.98 -10.86
N PHE A 18 -11.84 0.57 -10.51
CA PHE A 18 -13.03 1.41 -10.65
C PHE A 18 -12.99 2.62 -9.72
N LEU A 19 -12.68 2.42 -8.43
CA LEU A 19 -12.50 3.53 -7.50
C LEU A 19 -11.31 4.40 -7.89
N GLY A 20 -10.20 3.79 -8.31
CA GLY A 20 -9.03 4.52 -8.82
C GLY A 20 -9.38 5.43 -10.01
N LEU A 21 -10.20 4.95 -10.94
CA LEU A 21 -10.71 5.75 -12.07
C LEU A 21 -11.56 6.93 -11.59
N LEU A 22 -12.52 6.68 -10.69
CA LEU A 22 -13.38 7.74 -10.15
C LEU A 22 -12.57 8.81 -9.42
N VAL A 23 -11.60 8.40 -8.59
CA VAL A 23 -10.69 9.31 -7.88
C VAL A 23 -9.83 10.10 -8.87
N THR A 24 -9.32 9.45 -9.92
CA THR A 24 -8.55 10.13 -10.97
C THR A 24 -9.40 11.21 -11.64
N ILE A 25 -10.63 10.90 -12.05
CA ILE A 25 -11.55 11.87 -12.66
C ILE A 25 -11.86 13.01 -11.67
N TYR A 26 -12.19 12.69 -10.42
CA TYR A 26 -12.47 13.68 -9.39
C TYR A 26 -11.27 14.62 -9.15
N SER A 27 -10.06 14.09 -9.09
CA SER A 27 -8.85 14.88 -8.88
C SER A 27 -8.57 15.88 -10.01
N THR A 28 -8.96 15.58 -11.26
CA THR A 28 -8.86 16.56 -12.36
C THR A 28 -9.75 17.77 -12.18
N GLY A 29 -10.94 17.59 -11.58
CA GLY A 29 -11.82 18.72 -11.25
C GLY A 29 -11.38 19.45 -9.97
N TYR A 30 -10.83 18.71 -9.01
CA TYR A 30 -10.41 19.25 -7.71
C TYR A 30 -9.12 20.09 -7.79
N LEU A 31 -8.10 19.60 -8.50
CA LEU A 31 -6.79 20.23 -8.62
C LEU A 31 -6.75 21.23 -9.79
N THR A 32 -7.58 22.26 -9.70
CA THR A 32 -7.65 23.37 -10.66
C THR A 32 -7.60 24.69 -9.91
N ASP A 33 -7.00 25.73 -10.50
CA ASP A 33 -7.01 27.10 -9.94
C ASP A 33 -8.42 27.67 -9.68
N LYS A 34 -9.45 27.07 -10.29
CA LYS A 34 -10.87 27.41 -10.11
C LYS A 34 -11.46 26.85 -8.82
N ASN A 35 -10.75 25.97 -8.11
CA ASN A 35 -11.19 25.46 -6.82
C ASN A 35 -11.12 26.58 -5.78
N ARG A 36 -12.27 26.90 -5.18
CA ARG A 36 -12.42 28.01 -4.24
C ARG A 36 -11.70 27.78 -2.92
N GLU A 37 -11.65 26.54 -2.45
CA GLU A 37 -11.08 26.19 -1.14
C GLU A 37 -9.58 25.92 -1.24
N HIS A 38 -9.15 25.25 -2.32
CA HIS A 38 -7.77 24.84 -2.52
C HIS A 38 -7.33 25.11 -3.98
N PRO A 39 -7.09 26.38 -4.36
CA PRO A 39 -6.65 26.73 -5.71
C PRO A 39 -5.21 26.25 -5.94
N HIS A 40 -5.08 25.08 -6.54
CA HIS A 40 -3.80 24.48 -6.87
C HIS A 40 -3.92 23.64 -8.13
N ASN A 41 -3.19 24.01 -9.19
CA ASN A 41 -3.13 23.19 -10.39
C ASN A 41 -2.50 21.81 -10.10
N GLY A 42 -3.13 20.76 -10.63
CA GLY A 42 -2.62 19.40 -10.57
C GLY A 42 -1.25 19.31 -11.23
N THR A 43 -0.31 18.59 -10.59
CA THR A 43 1.02 18.39 -11.14
C THR A 43 1.11 16.99 -11.78
N ASN A 44 1.89 16.85 -12.84
CA ASN A 44 2.13 15.54 -13.47
C ASN A 44 2.68 14.51 -12.47
N ARG A 45 3.44 14.98 -11.47
CA ARG A 45 3.95 14.17 -10.37
C ARG A 45 2.83 13.49 -9.58
N TYR A 46 1.75 14.21 -9.27
CA TYR A 46 0.60 13.65 -8.56
C TYR A 46 -0.05 12.52 -9.33
N TYR A 47 -0.38 12.74 -10.61
CA TYR A 47 -1.02 11.72 -11.44
C TYR A 47 -0.11 10.51 -11.67
N ALA A 48 1.21 10.72 -11.81
CA ALA A 48 2.17 9.63 -11.91
C ALA A 48 2.14 8.75 -10.65
N PHE A 49 2.24 9.33 -9.45
CA PHE A 49 2.18 8.54 -8.21
C PHE A 49 0.82 7.91 -7.96
N LEU A 50 -0.28 8.58 -8.34
CA LEU A 50 -1.63 8.04 -8.21
C LEU A 50 -1.83 6.82 -9.12
N LEU A 51 -1.37 6.88 -10.36
CA LEU A 51 -1.44 5.74 -11.29
C LEU A 51 -0.54 4.59 -10.84
N VAL A 52 0.66 4.88 -10.35
CA VAL A 52 1.55 3.86 -9.77
C VAL A 52 0.92 3.25 -8.51
N PHE A 53 0.23 4.02 -7.68
CA PHE A 53 -0.49 3.52 -6.52
C PHE A 53 -1.61 2.54 -6.92
N ILE A 54 -2.45 2.90 -7.89
CA ILE A 54 -3.51 2.03 -8.42
C ILE A 54 -2.90 0.74 -9.01
N GLY A 55 -1.83 0.87 -9.81
CA GLY A 55 -1.12 -0.26 -10.40
C GLY A 55 -0.49 -1.18 -9.34
N ALA A 56 0.07 -0.61 -8.28
CA ALA A 56 0.65 -1.36 -7.17
C ALA A 56 -0.43 -2.10 -6.37
N MET A 57 -1.59 -1.50 -6.12
CA MET A 57 -2.72 -2.17 -5.49
C MET A 57 -3.23 -3.33 -6.35
N ALA A 58 -3.34 -3.15 -7.67
CA ALA A 58 -3.67 -4.24 -8.59
C ALA A 58 -2.62 -5.37 -8.57
N GLY A 59 -1.33 -5.02 -8.57
CA GLY A 59 -0.23 -5.98 -8.47
C GLY A 59 -0.25 -6.78 -7.15
N LEU A 60 -0.58 -6.11 -6.04
CA LEU A 60 -0.73 -6.76 -4.74
C LEU A 60 -1.84 -7.81 -4.77
N VAL A 61 -2.99 -7.48 -5.36
CA VAL A 61 -4.17 -8.37 -5.47
C VAL A 61 -3.89 -9.60 -6.32
N PHE A 62 -3.09 -9.45 -7.39
CA PHE A 62 -2.76 -10.56 -8.27
C PHE A 62 -1.54 -11.36 -7.83
N SER A 63 -0.72 -10.87 -6.92
CA SER A 63 0.53 -11.56 -6.56
C SER A 63 0.27 -12.93 -5.94
N SER A 64 0.79 -13.98 -6.58
CA SER A 64 0.76 -15.36 -6.08
C SER A 64 1.93 -15.69 -5.14
N THR A 65 2.81 -14.73 -4.92
CA THR A 65 4.04 -14.89 -4.13
C THR A 65 4.10 -13.88 -3.01
N LEU A 66 4.61 -14.29 -1.85
CA LEU A 66 4.80 -13.41 -0.70
C LEU A 66 5.81 -12.30 -0.99
N LEU A 67 6.84 -12.60 -1.79
CA LEU A 67 7.81 -11.60 -2.27
C LEU A 67 7.15 -10.54 -3.18
N GLY A 68 6.23 -10.95 -4.07
CA GLY A 68 5.47 -10.01 -4.89
C GLY A 68 4.53 -9.16 -4.05
N GLN A 69 3.87 -9.75 -3.04
CA GLN A 69 3.06 -8.99 -2.09
C GLN A 69 3.91 -7.96 -1.36
N LEU A 70 5.07 -8.35 -0.82
CA LEU A 70 6.02 -7.45 -0.17
C LEU A 70 6.44 -6.28 -1.08
N LEU A 71 6.81 -6.56 -2.33
CA LEU A 71 7.20 -5.53 -3.30
C LEU A 71 6.09 -4.50 -3.51
N PHE A 72 4.88 -4.96 -3.84
CA PHE A 72 3.77 -4.04 -4.08
C PHE A 72 3.33 -3.32 -2.81
N PHE A 73 3.45 -3.97 -1.65
CA PHE A 73 3.18 -3.35 -0.35
C PHE A 73 4.10 -2.15 -0.08
N GLU A 74 5.40 -2.28 -0.36
CA GLU A 74 6.36 -1.18 -0.26
C GLU A 74 6.12 -0.09 -1.30
N ILE A 75 5.82 -0.46 -2.56
CA ILE A 75 5.50 0.53 -3.61
C ILE A 75 4.28 1.37 -3.20
N THR A 76 3.23 0.76 -2.65
CA THR A 76 2.07 1.52 -2.14
C THR A 76 2.47 2.45 -1.00
N GLY A 77 3.36 2.03 -0.09
CA GLY A 77 3.89 2.88 0.98
C GLY A 77 4.66 4.09 0.45
N GLY A 78 5.56 3.88 -0.52
CA GLY A 78 6.31 4.95 -1.17
C GLY A 78 5.42 5.92 -1.94
N CYS A 79 4.39 5.42 -2.63
CA CYS A 79 3.41 6.26 -3.30
C CYS A 79 2.57 7.07 -2.29
N SER A 80 2.13 6.47 -1.19
CA SER A 80 1.44 7.20 -0.11
C SER A 80 2.31 8.31 0.47
N TRP A 81 3.60 8.07 0.69
CA TRP A 81 4.53 9.11 1.13
C TRP A 81 4.60 10.28 0.14
N ALA A 82 4.73 10.00 -1.16
CA ALA A 82 4.79 11.03 -2.19
C ALA A 82 3.48 11.82 -2.34
N LEU A 83 2.34 11.15 -2.16
CA LEU A 83 1.01 11.75 -2.25
C LEU A 83 0.66 12.59 -1.01
N ILE A 84 1.01 12.13 0.20
CA ILE A 84 0.82 12.91 1.45
C ILE A 84 1.73 14.15 1.44
N SER A 85 2.96 14.02 0.95
CA SER A 85 3.91 15.14 0.83
C SER A 85 3.66 16.02 -0.41
N TYR A 86 2.48 15.96 -1.03
CA TYR A 86 2.17 16.67 -2.28
C TYR A 86 2.48 18.17 -2.20
N TYR A 87 2.00 18.86 -1.15
CA TYR A 87 2.17 20.30 -0.96
C TYR A 87 3.59 20.71 -0.53
N GLN A 88 4.46 19.75 -0.17
CA GLN A 88 5.86 19.99 0.21
C GLN A 88 6.06 20.99 1.37
N SER A 89 5.02 21.25 2.18
CA SER A 89 5.17 21.99 3.42
C SER A 89 5.92 21.16 4.46
N ASP A 90 6.59 21.82 5.41
CA ASP A 90 7.30 21.13 6.50
C ASP A 90 6.38 20.15 7.26
N LYS A 91 5.10 20.54 7.42
CA LYS A 91 4.09 19.70 8.07
C LYS A 91 3.76 18.47 7.22
N ALA A 92 3.47 18.66 5.94
CA ALA A 92 3.14 17.57 5.01
C ALA A 92 4.30 16.57 4.88
N GLN A 93 5.55 17.05 4.82
CA GLN A 93 6.73 16.18 4.76
C GLN A 93 6.92 15.36 6.04
N ARG A 94 6.74 15.97 7.22
CA ARG A 94 6.81 15.27 8.51
C ARG A 94 5.70 14.22 8.64
N SER A 95 4.47 14.56 8.28
CA SER A 95 3.33 13.63 8.27
C SER A 95 3.56 12.46 7.32
N ALA A 96 4.02 12.75 6.09
CA ALA A 96 4.34 11.71 5.11
C ALA A 96 5.43 10.77 5.61
N LEU A 97 6.51 11.30 6.20
CA LEU A 97 7.59 10.50 6.75
C LEU A 97 7.12 9.62 7.91
N LYS A 98 6.29 10.17 8.81
CA LYS A 98 5.69 9.39 9.90
C LYS A 98 4.84 8.24 9.37
N ALA A 99 4.02 8.48 8.34
CA ALA A 99 3.22 7.45 7.70
C ALA A 99 4.08 6.37 7.03
N LEU A 100 5.12 6.77 6.31
CA LEU A 100 6.07 5.84 5.70
C LEU A 100 6.75 4.97 6.76
N LEU A 101 7.28 5.58 7.83
CA LEU A 101 7.98 4.84 8.89
C LEU A 101 7.06 3.85 9.59
N ILE A 102 5.84 4.24 9.98
CA ILE A 102 4.94 3.34 10.68
C ILE A 102 4.49 2.19 9.78
N THR A 103 4.15 2.47 8.52
CA THR A 103 3.76 1.41 7.57
C THR A 103 4.93 0.50 7.19
N HIS A 104 6.15 1.03 7.10
CA HIS A 104 7.37 0.25 6.87
C HIS A 104 7.74 -0.61 8.09
N ILE A 105 7.56 -0.12 9.32
CA ILE A 105 7.73 -0.97 10.51
C ILE A 105 6.76 -2.16 10.44
N GLY A 106 5.52 -1.94 10.01
CA GLY A 106 4.56 -3.03 9.77
C GLY A 106 5.06 -4.01 8.70
N SER A 107 5.57 -3.50 7.58
CA SER A 107 6.04 -4.35 6.48
C SER A 107 7.24 -5.23 6.85
N LEU A 108 8.03 -4.90 7.88
CA LEU A 108 9.06 -5.79 8.43
C LEU A 108 8.50 -7.17 8.79
N GLY A 109 7.23 -7.26 9.17
CA GLY A 109 6.54 -8.54 9.36
C GLY A 109 6.46 -9.38 8.07
N LEU A 110 6.20 -8.75 6.91
CA LEU A 110 6.24 -9.40 5.60
C LEU A 110 7.67 -9.78 5.18
N TYR A 111 8.69 -8.98 5.52
CA TYR A 111 10.09 -9.35 5.27
C TYR A 111 10.47 -10.62 6.02
N LEU A 112 10.14 -10.69 7.32
CA LEU A 112 10.38 -11.88 8.14
C LEU A 112 9.59 -13.08 7.62
N ALA A 113 8.31 -12.89 7.30
CA ALA A 113 7.47 -13.95 6.76
C ALA A 113 8.01 -14.49 5.42
N ALA A 114 8.45 -13.62 4.51
CA ALA A 114 9.05 -14.02 3.24
C ALA A 114 10.37 -14.77 3.42
N ALA A 115 11.25 -14.29 4.32
CA ALA A 115 12.51 -14.96 4.62
C ALA A 115 12.29 -16.35 5.22
N THR A 116 11.40 -16.48 6.21
CA THR A 116 11.10 -17.75 6.86
C THR A 116 10.42 -18.74 5.91
N LEU A 117 9.47 -18.27 5.08
CA LEU A 117 8.83 -19.13 4.08
C LEU A 117 9.86 -19.72 3.11
N PHE A 118 10.78 -18.89 2.61
CA PHE A 118 11.83 -19.34 1.70
C PHE A 118 12.80 -20.32 2.36
N LEU A 119 13.21 -20.08 3.61
CA LEU A 119 14.11 -20.98 4.32
C LEU A 119 13.50 -22.38 4.54
N GLN A 120 12.18 -22.48 4.70
CA GLN A 120 11.50 -23.74 4.98
C GLN A 120 11.08 -24.49 3.70
N THR A 121 10.68 -23.77 2.66
CA THR A 121 10.05 -24.36 1.46
C THR A 121 10.88 -24.20 0.19
N GLY A 122 11.92 -23.36 0.20
CA GLY A 122 12.72 -23.02 -0.98
C GLY A 122 12.00 -22.14 -2.01
N THR A 123 10.78 -21.68 -1.72
CA THR A 123 9.96 -20.87 -2.63
C THR A 123 9.28 -19.70 -1.90
N PHE A 124 8.80 -18.73 -2.67
CA PHE A 124 7.98 -17.62 -2.17
C PHE A 124 6.49 -17.78 -2.51
N ALA A 125 6.09 -18.92 -3.08
CA ALA A 125 4.71 -19.16 -3.47
C ALA A 125 3.79 -19.19 -2.23
N LEU A 126 2.64 -18.50 -2.31
CA LEU A 126 1.66 -18.50 -1.23
C LEU A 126 1.08 -19.90 -0.95
N SER A 127 1.00 -20.75 -1.98
CA SER A 127 0.58 -22.14 -1.82
C SER A 127 1.48 -22.96 -0.89
N ALA A 128 2.78 -22.62 -0.84
CA ALA A 128 3.77 -23.30 0.00
C ALA A 128 3.58 -22.97 1.50
N MET A 129 2.76 -21.98 1.87
CA MET A 129 2.40 -21.73 3.27
C MET A 129 1.67 -22.92 3.92
N SER A 130 1.02 -23.77 3.12
CA SER A 130 0.36 -24.99 3.60
C SER A 130 1.34 -26.08 4.06
N GLU A 131 2.59 -26.02 3.61
CA GLU A 131 3.67 -26.95 3.95
C GLU A 131 4.41 -26.56 5.24
N LEU A 132 4.09 -25.39 5.82
CA LEU A 132 4.72 -24.92 7.04
C LEU A 132 4.18 -25.66 8.28
N HIS A 133 5.11 -26.08 9.14
CA HIS A 133 4.81 -26.74 10.41
C HIS A 133 5.52 -26.07 11.59
N GLY A 134 4.97 -26.26 12.79
CA GLY A 134 5.56 -25.77 14.05
C GLY A 134 5.73 -24.25 14.10
N ASP A 135 6.84 -23.79 14.69
CA ASP A 135 7.13 -22.38 14.97
C ASP A 135 7.21 -21.52 13.71
N ALA A 136 7.72 -22.08 12.60
CA ALA A 136 7.83 -21.35 11.33
C ALA A 136 6.45 -20.92 10.80
N ARG A 137 5.43 -21.76 10.99
CA ARG A 137 4.05 -21.45 10.61
C ARG A 137 3.52 -20.25 11.37
N TYR A 138 3.72 -20.22 12.69
CA TYR A 138 3.27 -19.12 13.54
C TYR A 138 4.01 -17.82 13.21
N LEU A 139 5.31 -17.89 12.93
CA LEU A 139 6.11 -16.73 12.55
C LEU A 139 5.63 -16.13 11.23
N VAL A 140 5.43 -16.93 10.19
CA VAL A 140 4.96 -16.44 8.88
C VAL A 140 3.57 -15.80 9.00
N TYR A 141 2.61 -16.45 9.65
CA TYR A 141 1.27 -15.88 9.80
C TYR A 141 1.24 -14.63 10.69
N SER A 142 1.98 -14.62 11.79
CA SER A 142 2.07 -13.43 12.65
C SER A 142 2.76 -12.26 11.95
N GLY A 143 3.79 -12.52 11.13
CA GLY A 143 4.45 -11.51 10.31
C GLY A 143 3.51 -10.89 9.27
N ILE A 144 2.71 -11.71 8.57
CA ILE A 144 1.69 -11.22 7.63
C ILE A 144 0.63 -10.39 8.37
N LEU A 145 0.14 -10.89 9.52
CA LEU A 145 -0.84 -10.17 10.33
C LEU A 145 -0.28 -8.84 10.83
N PHE A 146 0.97 -8.79 11.27
CA PHE A 146 1.61 -7.57 11.74
C PHE A 146 1.72 -6.51 10.63
N ALA A 147 2.05 -6.93 9.41
CA ALA A 147 2.05 -6.02 8.26
C ALA A 147 0.64 -5.49 7.95
N ALA A 148 -0.37 -6.37 7.92
CA ALA A 148 -1.76 -5.97 7.75
C ALA A 148 -2.23 -5.00 8.86
N TRP A 149 -1.78 -5.23 10.10
CA TRP A 149 -2.07 -4.40 11.27
C TRP A 149 -1.57 -2.96 11.10
N GLY A 150 -0.31 -2.82 10.67
CA GLY A 150 0.30 -1.51 10.42
C GLY A 150 -0.35 -0.75 9.26
N LYS A 151 -0.63 -1.45 8.15
CA LYS A 151 -1.23 -0.83 6.95
C LYS A 151 -2.70 -0.46 7.13
N SER A 152 -3.42 -1.19 7.96
CA SER A 152 -4.83 -0.92 8.29
C SER A 152 -4.99 0.07 9.46
N ALA A 153 -3.89 0.73 9.88
CA ALA A 153 -3.87 1.74 10.94
C ALA A 153 -4.54 1.26 12.25
N GLN A 154 -4.30 0.00 12.64
CA GLN A 154 -4.87 -0.56 13.88
C GLN A 154 -4.11 -0.09 15.12
N LEU A 155 -4.72 -0.15 16.31
CA LEU A 155 -4.07 0.20 17.58
C LEU A 155 -2.85 -0.72 17.85
N PRO A 156 -1.66 -0.21 18.20
CA PRO A 156 -1.31 1.20 18.51
C PRO A 156 -0.77 2.00 17.30
N MET A 157 -0.68 1.40 16.12
CA MET A 157 -0.11 1.99 14.89
C MET A 157 -1.07 2.96 14.16
N GLN A 158 -2.23 3.29 14.73
CA GLN A 158 -3.22 4.18 14.11
C GLN A 158 -2.73 5.62 13.88
N ALA A 159 -1.69 6.05 14.61
CA ALA A 159 -1.31 7.45 14.73
C ALA A 159 -0.82 8.11 13.42
N TRP A 160 -0.53 7.35 12.36
CA TRP A 160 -0.16 7.93 11.08
C TRP A 160 -1.36 8.39 10.25
N LEU A 161 -2.52 7.75 10.40
CA LEU A 161 -3.66 7.97 9.53
C LEU A 161 -4.30 9.36 9.72
N PRO A 162 -4.48 9.89 10.95
CA PRO A 162 -4.94 11.26 11.14
C PRO A 162 -3.99 12.32 10.59
N ASP A 163 -2.68 12.08 10.67
CA ASP A 163 -1.66 13.02 10.18
C ASP A 163 -1.57 13.03 8.65
N ALA A 164 -2.03 11.97 7.99
CA ALA A 164 -2.08 11.87 6.53
C ALA A 164 -3.12 12.83 5.90
N MET A 165 -3.99 13.45 6.69
CA MET A 165 -5.00 14.43 6.23
C MET A 165 -4.41 15.75 5.71
N GLU A 166 -3.08 15.90 5.74
CA GLU A 166 -2.36 16.96 5.00
C GLU A 166 -2.36 16.73 3.48
N ALA A 167 -2.69 15.52 3.03
CA ALA A 167 -2.82 15.20 1.62
C ALA A 167 -3.99 15.97 0.97
N PRO A 168 -3.94 16.24 -0.35
CA PRO A 168 -5.12 16.65 -1.10
C PRO A 168 -6.28 15.68 -0.89
N THR A 169 -7.50 16.20 -0.69
CA THR A 169 -8.72 15.44 -0.41
C THR A 169 -9.03 14.26 -1.35
N PRO A 170 -8.65 14.26 -2.64
CA PRO A 170 -8.82 13.07 -3.48
C PRO A 170 -8.00 11.84 -3.06
N ILE A 171 -6.97 11.99 -2.21
CA ILE A 171 -6.09 10.90 -1.71
C ILE A 171 -6.68 10.35 -0.41
#